data_AF-A0A5C7EXI3-F1
#
_entry.id   AF-A0A5C7EXI3-F1
#
_cell.length_a   1.000
_cell.length_b   1.000
_cell.length_c   1.000
_cell.angle_alpha   90.00
_cell.angle_beta   90.00
_cell.angle_gamma   90.00
#
_symmetry.space_group_name_H-M   'P 1'
#
loop_
_entity.id
_entity.type
_entity.pdbx_description
1 polymer ?
#
loop_
_entity_poly.entity_id
_entity_poly.type
_entity_poly.pdbx_seq_one_letter_code
_entity_poly.pdbx_strand_id
1 'polypeptide(L)'
;MTSPWPAVAAALVCVGAGFAGGYVLKGRLDAGEIASAQAATSACRRDAAEAARRAAEEAAARLSAAQDAERAAVTALQATKHKLAATEKRLKESLYALPTANACGLSGAARGLLNARLAAADDMPARAAESGRAAAESAADSGINEADLGGWIADAISRYDECRARIDAIRAWDEVTHGR
;
A
#
# COMPACT_ATOMS: atom_id res chain seq x y z
N MET A 1 -9.45 99.12 -29.27
CA MET A 1 -9.96 97.73 -29.37
C MET A 1 -8.83 96.80 -28.96
N THR A 2 -8.88 96.27 -27.74
CA THR A 2 -7.87 95.32 -27.23
C THR A 2 -8.17 93.93 -27.79
N SER A 3 -7.24 93.38 -28.56
CA SER A 3 -7.36 92.07 -29.19
C SER A 3 -7.50 90.97 -28.13
N PRO A 4 -8.49 90.04 -28.25
CA PRO A 4 -8.71 88.97 -27.27
C PRO A 4 -7.72 87.79 -27.38
N TRP A 5 -6.79 87.83 -28.34
CA TRP A 5 -5.84 86.74 -28.57
C TRP A 5 -5.01 86.27 -27.36
N PRO A 6 -4.41 87.14 -26.53
CA PRO A 6 -3.58 86.66 -25.42
C PRO A 6 -4.38 85.87 -24.36
N ALA A 7 -5.67 86.19 -24.16
CA ALA A 7 -6.52 85.45 -23.23
C ALA A 7 -6.85 84.03 -23.75
N VAL A 8 -7.07 83.88 -25.06
CA VAL A 8 -7.34 82.58 -25.68
C VAL A 8 -6.09 81.70 -25.66
N ALA A 9 -4.91 82.26 -25.93
CA ALA A 9 -3.65 81.53 -25.85
C ALA A 9 -3.36 81.02 -24.43
N ALA A 10 -3.58 81.86 -23.41
CA ALA A 10 -3.42 81.46 -22.02
C ALA A 10 -4.39 80.33 -21.63
N ALA A 11 -5.65 80.40 -22.06
CA ALA A 11 -6.64 79.35 -21.80
C ALA A 11 -6.25 78.00 -22.42
N LEU A 12 -5.75 77.99 -23.66
CA LEU A 12 -5.29 76.77 -24.32
C LEU A 12 -4.08 76.14 -23.63
N VAL A 13 -3.15 76.96 -23.13
CA VAL A 13 -1.99 76.47 -22.37
C VAL A 13 -2.42 75.87 -21.04
N CYS A 14 -3.34 76.49 -20.31
CA CYS A 14 -3.85 75.95 -19.05
C CYS A 14 -4.61 74.63 -19.23
N VAL A 15 -5.42 74.51 -20.29
CA VAL A 15 -6.14 73.26 -20.61
C VAL A 15 -5.18 72.16 -21.03
N GLY A 16 -4.19 72.48 -21.87
CA GLY A 16 -3.15 71.53 -22.30
C GLY A 16 -2.29 71.03 -21.15
N ALA A 17 -1.88 71.92 -20.24
CA ALA A 17 -1.12 71.57 -19.05
C ALA A 17 -1.92 70.68 -18.07
N GLY A 18 -3.21 70.97 -17.88
CA GLY A 18 -4.10 70.15 -17.05
C GLY A 18 -4.29 68.73 -17.61
N PHE A 19 -4.47 68.60 -18.92
CA PHE A 19 -4.57 67.30 -19.58
C PHE A 19 -3.28 66.49 -19.49
N ALA A 20 -2.13 67.10 -19.78
CA ALA A 20 -0.83 66.43 -19.68
C ALA A 20 -0.52 65.96 -18.25
N GLY A 21 -0.81 66.79 -17.25
CA GLY A 21 -0.67 66.43 -15.84
C GLY A 21 -1.54 65.25 -15.43
N GLY A 22 -2.80 65.21 -15.91
CA GLY A 22 -3.73 64.12 -15.63
C GLY A 22 -3.26 62.76 -16.18
N TYR A 23 -2.74 62.72 -17.42
CA TYR A 23 -2.21 61.50 -18.03
C TYR A 23 -0.97 60.97 -17.31
N VAL A 24 -0.07 61.86 -16.88
CA VAL A 24 1.13 61.47 -16.13
C VAL A 24 0.75 60.89 -14.76
N LEU A 25 -0.22 61.50 -14.06
CA LEU A 25 -0.67 61.01 -12.77
C LEU A 25 -1.35 59.64 -12.88
N LYS A 26 -2.22 59.47 -13.89
CA LYS A 26 -2.86 58.19 -14.20
C LYS A 26 -1.84 57.09 -14.52
N GLY A 27 -0.85 57.40 -15.37
CA GLY A 27 0.22 56.44 -15.71
C GLY A 27 1.05 56.00 -14.51
N ARG A 28 1.27 56.87 -13.51
CA ARG A 28 1.96 56.50 -12.27
C ARG A 28 1.12 55.62 -11.35
N LEU A 29 -0.20 55.85 -11.28
CA LEU A 29 -1.12 55.01 -10.52
C LEU A 29 -1.23 53.61 -11.16
N ASP A 30 -1.45 53.56 -12.48
CA ASP A 30 -1.52 52.30 -13.24
C ASP A 30 -0.20 51.51 -13.10
N ALA A 31 0.96 52.18 -13.15
CA ALA A 31 2.26 51.53 -12.92
C ALA A 31 2.42 50.96 -11.50
N GLY A 32 1.86 51.63 -10.49
CA GLY A 32 1.84 51.15 -9.10
C GLY A 32 0.97 49.90 -8.92
N GLU A 33 -0.21 49.89 -9.55
CA GLU A 33 -1.12 48.73 -9.55
C GLU A 33 -0.53 47.54 -10.32
N ILE A 34 0.13 47.78 -11.45
CA ILE A 34 0.82 46.73 -12.20
C ILE A 34 1.97 46.16 -11.38
N ALA A 35 2.75 47.01 -10.70
CA ALA A 35 3.85 46.56 -9.85
C ALA A 35 3.36 45.72 -8.67
N SER A 36 2.25 46.11 -8.02
CA SER A 36 1.67 45.34 -6.91
C SER A 36 1.06 44.02 -7.37
N ALA A 37 0.40 43.99 -8.53
CA ALA A 37 -0.13 42.77 -9.13
C ALA A 37 1.00 41.80 -9.55
N GLN A 38 2.11 42.31 -10.09
CA GLN A 38 3.29 41.52 -10.41
C GLN A 38 3.97 40.98 -9.15
N ALA A 39 4.07 41.78 -8.08
CA ALA A 39 4.58 41.33 -6.79
C ALA A 39 3.73 40.20 -6.21
N ALA A 40 2.40 40.36 -6.20
CA ALA A 40 1.46 39.36 -5.69
C ALA A 40 1.51 38.05 -6.49
N THR A 41 1.59 38.12 -7.82
CA THR A 41 1.74 36.93 -8.67
C THR A 41 3.09 36.23 -8.47
N SER A 42 4.16 36.99 -8.25
CA SER A 42 5.48 36.42 -7.95
C SER A 42 5.51 35.70 -6.59
N ALA A 43 4.85 36.27 -5.57
CA ALA A 43 4.71 35.66 -4.25
C ALA A 43 3.88 34.38 -4.33
N CYS A 44 2.71 34.43 -4.98
CA CYS A 44 1.85 33.27 -5.18
C CYS A 44 2.57 32.12 -5.92
N ARG A 45 3.39 32.42 -6.93
CA ARG A 45 4.20 31.40 -7.62
C ARG A 45 5.26 30.78 -6.72
N ARG A 46 5.88 31.56 -5.83
CA ARG A 46 6.86 31.05 -4.86
C ARG A 46 6.18 30.13 -3.85
N ASP A 47 5.05 30.56 -3.29
CA ASP A 47 4.31 29.77 -2.31
C ASP A 47 3.81 28.46 -2.92
N ALA A 48 3.33 28.49 -4.18
CA ALA A 48 2.94 27.30 -4.92
C ALA A 48 4.13 26.35 -5.17
N ALA A 49 5.31 26.89 -5.50
CA ALA A 49 6.52 26.09 -5.69
C ALA A 49 7.00 25.45 -4.38
N GLU A 50 6.91 26.17 -3.26
CA GLU A 50 7.25 25.64 -1.93
C GLU A 50 6.25 24.56 -1.48
N ALA A 51 4.95 24.79 -1.68
CA ALA A 51 3.91 23.80 -1.39
C ALA A 51 4.09 22.53 -2.25
N ALA A 52 4.40 22.68 -3.53
CA ALA A 52 4.67 21.54 -4.42
C ALA A 52 5.90 20.75 -3.98
N ARG A 53 6.97 21.42 -3.50
CA ARG A 53 8.15 20.74 -2.95
C ARG A 53 7.82 19.95 -1.70
N ARG A 54 7.09 20.54 -0.74
CA ARG A 54 6.67 19.84 0.49
C ARG A 54 5.79 18.64 0.17
N ALA A 55 4.81 18.80 -0.74
CA ALA A 55 3.96 17.69 -1.16
C ALA A 55 4.76 16.57 -1.85
N ALA A 56 5.78 16.91 -2.65
CA ALA A 56 6.66 15.94 -3.28
C ALA A 56 7.55 15.20 -2.25
N GLU A 57 8.07 15.91 -1.25
CA GLU A 57 8.86 15.32 -0.15
C GLU A 57 8.00 14.38 0.71
N GLU A 58 6.78 14.78 1.06
CA GLU A 58 5.84 13.93 1.80
C GLU A 58 5.44 12.70 0.99
N ALA A 59 5.17 12.85 -0.31
CA ALA A 59 4.86 11.73 -1.19
C ALA A 59 6.05 10.77 -1.33
N ALA A 60 7.27 11.31 -1.46
CA ALA A 60 8.50 10.51 -1.50
C ALA A 60 8.72 9.74 -0.19
N ALA A 61 8.47 10.36 0.97
CA ALA A 61 8.58 9.72 2.27
C ALA A 61 7.56 8.58 2.46
N ARG A 62 6.31 8.80 2.02
CA ARG A 62 5.28 7.74 2.03
C ARG A 62 5.65 6.59 1.10
N LEU A 63 6.17 6.89 -0.08
CA LEU A 63 6.60 5.88 -1.03
C LEU A 63 7.79 5.07 -0.50
N SER A 64 8.79 5.72 0.13
CA SER A 64 9.92 5.01 0.71
C SER A 64 9.49 4.11 1.87
N ALA A 65 8.59 4.58 2.74
CA ALA A 65 8.05 3.77 3.83
C ALA A 65 7.28 2.55 3.30
N ALA A 66 6.49 2.72 2.24
CA ALA A 66 5.79 1.61 1.58
C ALA A 66 6.76 0.60 0.96
N GLN A 67 7.84 1.06 0.32
CA GLN A 67 8.88 0.18 -0.24
C GLN A 67 9.63 -0.61 0.84
N ASP A 68 9.94 0.01 1.98
CA ASP A 68 10.61 -0.68 3.08
C ASP A 68 9.68 -1.71 3.75
N ALA A 69 8.39 -1.40 3.89
CA ALA A 69 7.39 -2.35 4.34
C ALA A 69 7.25 -3.54 3.37
N GLU A 70 7.25 -3.29 2.05
CA GLU A 70 7.24 -4.35 1.04
C GLU A 70 8.47 -5.26 1.15
N ARG A 71 9.68 -4.69 1.26
CA ARG A 71 10.91 -5.46 1.45
C ARG A 71 10.88 -6.32 2.71
N ALA A 72 10.38 -5.75 3.81
CA ALA A 72 10.23 -6.47 5.08
C ALA A 72 9.23 -7.63 4.94
N ALA A 73 8.07 -7.41 4.31
CA ALA A 73 7.06 -8.43 4.07
C ALA A 73 7.58 -9.55 3.17
N VAL A 74 8.30 -9.22 2.09
CA VAL A 74 8.91 -10.21 1.19
C VAL A 74 9.95 -11.04 1.93
N THR A 75 10.81 -10.41 2.75
CA THR A 75 11.82 -11.11 3.54
C THR A 75 11.18 -12.05 4.56
N ALA A 76 10.15 -11.60 5.26
CA ALA A 76 9.38 -12.42 6.20
C ALA A 76 8.72 -13.60 5.49
N LEU A 77 8.13 -13.38 4.30
CA LEU A 77 7.50 -14.44 3.50
C LEU A 77 8.53 -15.48 3.05
N GLN A 78 9.72 -15.08 2.60
CA GLN A 78 10.79 -16.01 2.23
C GLN A 78 11.29 -16.80 3.44
N ALA A 79 11.47 -16.15 4.60
CA ALA A 79 11.85 -16.84 5.83
C ALA A 79 10.80 -17.89 6.25
N THR A 80 9.51 -17.57 6.13
CA THR A 80 8.42 -18.52 6.40
C THR A 80 8.41 -19.67 5.41
N LYS A 81 8.60 -19.41 4.11
CA LYS A 81 8.71 -20.46 3.08
C LYS A 81 9.86 -21.43 3.36
N HIS A 82 11.03 -20.91 3.74
CA HIS A 82 12.17 -21.75 4.10
C HIS A 82 11.90 -22.59 5.34
N LYS A 83 11.27 -22.01 6.37
CA LYS A 83 10.85 -22.76 7.56
C LYS A 83 9.86 -23.87 7.21
N LEU A 84 8.84 -23.57 6.41
CA LEU A 84 7.85 -24.56 5.96
C LEU A 84 8.50 -25.69 5.18
N ALA A 85 9.35 -25.39 4.19
CA ALA A 85 10.07 -26.41 3.42
C ALA A 85 10.96 -27.29 4.30
N ALA A 86 11.65 -26.70 5.28
CA ALA A 86 12.46 -27.46 6.24
C ALA A 86 11.60 -28.37 7.14
N THR A 87 10.45 -27.89 7.60
CA THR A 87 9.52 -28.69 8.39
C THR A 87 8.86 -29.81 7.59
N GLU A 88 8.51 -29.55 6.33
CA GLU A 88 7.94 -30.56 5.42
C GLU A 88 8.97 -31.67 5.15
N LYS A 89 10.22 -31.31 4.87
CA LYS A 89 11.31 -32.27 4.71
C LYS A 89 11.47 -33.14 5.96
N ARG A 90 11.53 -32.52 7.14
CA ARG A 90 11.64 -33.25 8.42
C ARG A 90 10.45 -34.18 8.65
N LEU A 91 9.23 -33.73 8.36
CA LEU A 91 8.02 -34.54 8.50
C LEU A 91 8.06 -35.74 7.56
N LYS A 92 8.39 -35.54 6.28
CA LYS A 92 8.55 -36.64 5.31
C LYS A 92 9.60 -37.65 5.77
N GLU A 93 10.79 -37.18 6.16
CA GLU A 93 11.85 -38.05 6.69
C GLU A 93 11.37 -38.85 7.90
N SER A 94 10.66 -38.22 8.84
CA SER A 94 10.10 -38.93 10.01
C SER A 94 9.04 -39.96 9.62
N LEU A 95 8.21 -39.66 8.63
CA LEU A 95 7.14 -40.53 8.12
C LEU A 95 7.71 -41.75 7.40
N TYR A 96 8.72 -41.56 6.56
CA TYR A 96 9.41 -42.67 5.88
C TYR A 96 10.26 -43.52 6.83
N ALA A 97 10.71 -42.98 7.96
CA ALA A 97 11.43 -43.74 8.98
C ALA A 97 10.52 -44.61 9.87
N LEU A 98 9.20 -44.46 9.79
CA LEU A 98 8.25 -45.27 10.57
C LEU A 98 8.10 -46.68 9.96
N PRO A 99 8.31 -47.75 10.75
CA PRO A 99 8.23 -49.13 10.28
C PRO A 99 6.81 -49.59 9.91
N THR A 100 5.80 -48.74 10.10
CA THR A 100 4.38 -49.03 9.78
C THR A 100 3.94 -48.59 8.40
N ALA A 101 4.83 -48.03 7.57
CA ALA A 101 4.49 -47.48 6.24
C ALA A 101 3.73 -48.46 5.31
N ASN A 102 3.82 -49.77 5.57
CA ASN A 102 3.17 -50.84 4.79
C ASN A 102 1.88 -51.41 5.42
N ALA A 103 1.43 -50.91 6.58
CA ALA A 103 0.22 -51.38 7.26
C ALA A 103 -0.93 -50.39 7.03
N CYS A 104 -2.09 -50.90 6.59
CA CYS A 104 -3.30 -50.09 6.44
C CYS A 104 -3.76 -49.53 7.79
N GLY A 105 -3.53 -48.24 8.00
CA GLY A 105 -4.03 -47.48 9.16
C GLY A 105 -3.08 -46.36 9.57
N LEU A 106 -3.63 -45.22 9.99
CA LEU A 106 -2.83 -44.11 10.52
C LEU A 106 -2.14 -44.58 11.82
N SER A 107 -0.81 -44.68 11.82
CA SER A 107 -0.02 -45.06 12.99
C SER A 107 -0.28 -44.11 14.16
N GLY A 108 -0.10 -44.59 15.39
CA GLY A 108 -0.26 -43.77 16.59
C GLY A 108 0.63 -42.51 16.57
N ALA A 109 1.81 -42.59 15.95
CA ALA A 109 2.71 -41.46 15.77
C ALA A 109 2.18 -40.43 14.77
N ALA A 110 1.65 -40.87 13.61
CA ALA A 110 1.02 -39.98 12.65
C ALA A 110 -0.23 -39.28 13.24
N ARG A 111 -1.04 -40.01 14.04
CA ARG A 111 -2.14 -39.41 14.82
C ARG A 111 -1.64 -38.39 15.86
N GLY A 112 -0.54 -38.69 16.55
CA GLY A 112 0.08 -37.79 17.51
C GLY A 112 0.53 -36.47 16.89
N LEU A 113 1.15 -36.53 15.70
CA LEU A 113 1.57 -35.33 14.96
C LEU A 113 0.38 -34.46 14.51
N LEU A 114 -0.69 -35.08 14.01
CA LEU A 114 -1.94 -34.39 13.68
C LEU A 114 -2.57 -33.71 14.89
N ASN A 115 -2.68 -34.44 16.01
CA ASN A 115 -3.27 -33.92 17.23
C ASN A 115 -2.43 -32.79 17.84
N ALA A 116 -1.10 -32.88 17.79
CA ALA A 116 -0.21 -31.81 18.25
C ALA A 116 -0.35 -30.53 17.41
N ARG A 117 -0.56 -30.66 16.09
CA ARG A 117 -0.82 -29.51 15.21
C ARG A 117 -2.20 -28.90 15.42
N LEU A 118 -3.24 -29.71 15.62
CA LEU A 118 -4.56 -29.21 16.00
C LEU A 118 -4.51 -28.48 17.35
N ALA A 119 -3.76 -29.01 18.32
CA ALA A 119 -3.63 -28.39 19.64
C ALA A 119 -2.84 -27.06 19.61
N ALA A 120 -1.95 -26.87 18.65
CA ALA A 120 -1.18 -25.63 18.48
C ALA A 120 -1.91 -24.55 17.65
N ALA A 121 -3.05 -24.88 17.04
CA ALA A 121 -3.85 -23.96 16.24
C ALA A 121 -4.95 -23.31 17.09
N ASP A 122 -4.59 -22.34 17.94
CA ASP A 122 -5.52 -21.62 18.84
C ASP A 122 -6.59 -20.80 18.09
N ASP A 123 -6.45 -20.62 16.77
CA ASP A 123 -7.25 -19.70 15.98
C ASP A 123 -7.61 -20.33 14.62
N MET A 124 -8.22 -21.52 14.68
CA MET A 124 -8.86 -22.13 13.52
C MET A 124 -10.26 -21.51 13.31
N PRO A 125 -10.64 -21.18 12.07
CA PRO A 125 -12.00 -20.76 11.77
C PRO A 125 -13.00 -21.84 12.19
N ALA A 126 -14.17 -21.42 12.67
CA ALA A 126 -15.23 -22.32 13.11
C ALA A 126 -15.48 -23.42 12.07
N ARG A 127 -15.54 -24.66 12.54
CA ARG A 127 -15.73 -25.85 11.69
C ARG A 127 -16.89 -25.60 10.72
N ALA A 128 -16.64 -25.76 9.43
CA ALA A 128 -17.71 -25.73 8.43
C ALA A 128 -18.80 -26.73 8.84
N ALA A 129 -20.07 -26.34 8.69
CA ALA A 129 -21.21 -27.21 8.97
C ALA A 129 -20.99 -28.55 8.28
N GLU A 130 -21.14 -29.64 9.03
CA GLU A 130 -20.88 -31.00 8.59
C GLU A 130 -21.68 -31.25 7.31
N SER A 131 -21.00 -31.27 6.15
CA SER A 131 -21.65 -31.63 4.89
C SER A 131 -22.14 -33.07 5.08
N GLY A 132 -23.44 -33.27 4.86
CA GLY A 132 -24.11 -34.54 5.13
C GLY A 132 -23.24 -35.69 4.68
N ARG A 133 -22.87 -36.56 5.64
CA ARG A 133 -21.95 -37.68 5.47
C ARG A 133 -22.33 -38.43 4.19
N ALA A 134 -21.64 -38.13 3.10
CA ALA A 134 -21.66 -38.98 1.94
C ALA A 134 -21.16 -40.33 2.45
N ALA A 135 -21.96 -41.38 2.25
CA ALA A 135 -21.55 -42.73 2.58
C ALA A 135 -20.23 -42.97 1.85
N ALA A 136 -19.13 -42.90 2.60
CA ALA A 136 -17.84 -43.32 2.10
C ALA A 136 -17.97 -44.83 1.95
N GLU A 137 -18.41 -45.27 0.78
CA GLU A 137 -18.01 -46.58 0.29
C GLU A 137 -16.50 -46.60 0.42
N SER A 138 -16.03 -47.41 1.37
CA SER A 138 -14.62 -47.68 1.53
C SER A 138 -14.15 -48.21 0.19
N ALA A 139 -13.47 -47.35 -0.57
CA ALA A 139 -12.71 -47.77 -1.73
C ALA A 139 -11.63 -48.74 -1.21
N ALA A 140 -12.02 -50.01 -1.10
CA ALA A 140 -11.08 -51.10 -1.03
C ALA A 140 -10.21 -50.99 -2.28
N ASP A 141 -8.90 -50.96 -2.06
CA ASP A 141 -7.85 -50.80 -3.07
C ASP A 141 -7.77 -49.45 -3.80
N SER A 142 -7.01 -48.54 -3.20
CA SER A 142 -5.96 -47.87 -3.99
C SER A 142 -4.67 -48.04 -3.19
N GLY A 143 -3.58 -48.47 -3.84
CA GLY A 143 -2.28 -48.76 -3.23
C GLY A 143 -1.55 -47.52 -2.66
N ILE A 144 -2.28 -46.62 -2.03
CA ILE A 144 -1.81 -45.44 -1.30
C ILE A 144 -1.34 -45.94 0.07
N ASN A 145 -0.03 -45.94 0.28
CA ASN A 145 0.56 -46.35 1.54
C ASN A 145 0.47 -45.20 2.58
N GLU A 146 0.79 -45.49 3.84
CA GLU A 146 0.72 -44.49 4.92
C GLU A 146 1.60 -43.26 4.64
N ALA A 147 2.72 -43.45 3.92
CA ALA A 147 3.61 -42.37 3.55
C ALA A 147 2.99 -41.43 2.52
N ASP A 148 2.23 -41.96 1.56
CA ASP A 148 1.51 -41.17 0.56
C ASP A 148 0.39 -40.35 1.22
N LEU A 149 -0.35 -40.96 2.15
CA LEU A 149 -1.38 -40.25 2.92
C LEU A 149 -0.76 -39.17 3.83
N GLY A 150 0.33 -39.49 4.52
CA GLY A 150 1.06 -38.54 5.36
C GLY A 150 1.65 -37.38 4.54
N GLY A 151 2.14 -37.66 3.34
CA GLY A 151 2.60 -36.66 2.38
C GLY A 151 1.48 -35.73 1.93
N TRP A 152 0.29 -36.26 1.62
CA TRP A 152 -0.87 -35.45 1.26
C TRP A 152 -1.32 -34.53 2.39
N ILE A 153 -1.35 -35.03 3.63
CA ILE A 153 -1.71 -34.23 4.81
C ILE A 153 -0.69 -33.10 5.03
N ALA A 154 0.61 -33.40 4.89
CA ALA A 154 1.66 -32.39 5.01
C ALA A 154 1.55 -31.30 3.91
N ASP A 155 1.26 -31.69 2.66
CA ASP A 155 1.04 -30.73 1.56
C ASP A 155 -0.19 -29.85 1.83
N ALA A 156 -1.29 -30.44 2.29
CA ALA A 156 -2.51 -29.71 2.63
C ALA A 156 -2.28 -28.67 3.74
N ILE A 157 -1.53 -29.03 4.80
CA ILE A 157 -1.15 -28.10 5.87
C ILE A 157 -0.27 -26.98 5.32
N SER A 158 0.73 -27.31 4.50
CA SER A 158 1.65 -26.32 3.90
C SER A 158 0.89 -25.27 3.07
N ARG A 159 -0.06 -25.72 2.23
CA ARG A 159 -0.92 -24.83 1.44
C ARG A 159 -1.81 -23.93 2.28
N TYR A 160 -2.36 -24.46 3.38
CA TYR A 160 -3.17 -23.66 4.31
C TYR A 160 -2.32 -22.58 4.99
N ASP A 161 -1.15 -22.94 5.51
CA ASP A 161 -0.22 -22.01 6.16
C ASP A 161 0.25 -20.92 5.18
N GLU A 162 0.50 -21.26 3.90
CA GLU A 162 0.84 -20.27 2.87
C GLU A 162 -0.33 -19.29 2.62
N CYS A 163 -1.56 -19.77 2.51
CA CYS A 163 -2.73 -18.92 2.38
C CYS A 163 -2.91 -17.99 3.58
N ARG A 164 -2.74 -18.51 4.81
CA ARG A 164 -2.83 -17.71 6.04
C ARG A 164 -1.77 -16.61 6.06
N ALA A 165 -0.51 -16.95 5.75
CA ALA A 165 0.59 -15.99 5.71
C ALA A 165 0.35 -14.87 4.68
N ARG A 166 -0.26 -15.19 3.53
CA ARG A 166 -0.64 -14.17 2.53
C ARG A 166 -1.71 -13.22 3.05
N ILE A 167 -2.74 -13.73 3.74
CA ILE A 167 -3.79 -12.90 4.35
C ILE A 167 -3.20 -11.98 5.43
N ASP A 168 -2.33 -12.52 6.28
CA ASP A 168 -1.70 -11.74 7.35
C ASP A 168 -0.76 -10.67 6.79
N ALA A 169 -0.04 -10.94 5.69
CA ALA A 169 0.75 -9.94 4.98
C ALA A 169 -0.12 -8.80 4.40
N ILE A 170 -1.29 -9.12 3.84
CA ILE A 170 -2.24 -8.09 3.35
C ILE A 170 -2.76 -7.24 4.51
N ARG A 171 -3.10 -7.85 5.65
CA ARG A 171 -3.54 -7.12 6.85
C ARG A 171 -2.47 -6.18 7.38
N ALA A 172 -1.22 -6.66 7.48
CA ALA A 172 -0.10 -5.84 7.93
C ALA A 172 0.17 -4.67 6.97
N TRP A 173 0.03 -4.90 5.66
CA TRP A 173 0.14 -3.83 4.67
C TRP A 173 -1.00 -2.80 4.78
N ASP A 174 -2.23 -3.26 5.00
CA ASP A 174 -3.40 -2.38 5.21
C ASP A 174 -3.26 -1.51 6.46
N GLU A 175 -2.74 -2.07 7.56
CA GLU A 175 -2.47 -1.34 8.80
C GLU A 175 -1.43 -0.22 8.60
N VAL A 176 -0.34 -0.50 7.86
CA VAL A 176 0.69 0.50 7.53
C VAL A 176 0.19 1.58 6.57
N THR A 177 -0.67 1.23 5.61
CA THR A 177 -1.10 2.14 4.55
C THR A 177 -2.35 2.96 4.88
N HIS A 178 -3.29 2.39 5.66
CA HIS A 178 -4.56 3.02 6.00
C HIS A 178 -4.74 3.28 7.50
N GLY A 179 -3.82 2.84 8.37
CA GLY A 179 -3.74 3.24 9.78
C GLY A 179 -4.92 2.79 10.65
N ARG A 180 -5.45 1.59 10.40
CA ARG A 180 -6.57 1.03 11.17
C ARG A 180 -6.12 0.34 12.45
#